data_AF-A0A8T4MHW0-F1
#
_entry.id   AF-A0A8T4MHW0-F1
#
_cell.length_a   1.000
_cell.length_b   1.000
_cell.length_c   1.000
_cell.angle_alpha   90.00
_cell.angle_beta   90.00
_cell.angle_gamma   90.00
#
_symmetry.space_group_name_H-M   'P 1'
#
loop_
_entity.id
_entity.type
_entity.pdbx_description
1 polymer ?
#
loop_
_entity_poly.entity_id
_entity_poly.type
_entity_poly.pdbx_seq_one_letter_code
_entity_poly.pdbx_strand_id
1 'polypeptide(L)' 'MNKTSRTITGISMIVLGLVLIVVGFFTMFVTLFYGIPILILGIFIYLNKDEDKIEERKDKLNKSGGKK' A
#
# COMPACT_ATOMS: atom_id res chain seq x y z
N MET A 1 6.17 -4.17 -7.74
CA MET A 1 4.73 -3.98 -8.04
C MET A 1 4.58 -2.61 -8.70
N ASN A 2 3.89 -2.46 -9.85
CA ASN A 2 3.79 -1.15 -10.50
C ASN A 2 3.27 -0.07 -9.53
N LYS A 3 3.83 1.15 -9.62
CA LYS A 3 3.51 2.29 -8.72
C LYS A 3 2.00 2.50 -8.50
N THR A 4 1.23 2.41 -9.57
CA THR A 4 -0.24 2.54 -9.57
C THR A 4 -0.89 1.42 -8.76
N SER A 5 -0.44 0.17 -8.94
CA SER A 5 -0.95 -0.97 -8.19
C SER A 5 -0.63 -0.85 -6.70
N ARG A 6 0.58 -0.46 -6.32
CA ARG A 6 0.91 -0.23 -4.90
C ARG A 6 0.01 0.82 -4.27
N THR A 7 -0.18 1.93 -4.98
CA THR A 7 -0.96 3.06 -4.52
C THR A 7 -2.43 2.67 -4.32
N ILE A 8 -3.02 1.98 -5.29
CA ILE A 8 -4.39 1.47 -5.20
C ILE A 8 -4.52 0.45 -4.07
N THR A 9 -3.65 -0.54 -4.00
CA THR A 9 -3.68 -1.57 -2.95
C THR A 9 -3.50 -0.95 -1.56
N GLY A 10 -2.52 -0.07 -1.38
CA GLY A 10 -2.27 0.61 -0.11
C GLY A 10 -3.46 1.46 0.34
N ILE A 11 -4.02 2.29 -0.55
CA ILE A 11 -5.20 3.11 -0.24
C ILE A 11 -6.39 2.21 0.09
N SER A 12 -6.64 1.16 -0.70
CA SER A 12 -7.76 0.25 -0.46
C SER A 12 -7.67 -0.45 0.89
N MET A 13 -6.47 -0.88 1.30
CA MET A 13 -6.23 -1.48 2.62
C MET A 13 -6.39 -0.49 3.76
N ILE A 14 -5.95 0.77 3.59
CA ILE A 14 -6.16 1.84 4.57
C ILE A 14 -7.65 2.10 4.76
N VAL A 15 -8.40 2.23 3.66
CA VAL A 15 -9.85 2.46 3.71
C VAL A 15 -10.57 1.29 4.37
N LEU A 16 -10.24 0.05 4.00
CA LEU A 16 -10.78 -1.16 4.63
C LEU A 16 -10.47 -1.22 6.13
N GLY A 17 -9.23 -0.91 6.52
CA GLY A 17 -8.80 -0.86 7.93
C GLY A 17 -9.57 0.19 8.72
N LEU A 18 -9.76 1.39 8.16
CA LEU A 18 -10.57 2.44 8.79
C LEU A 18 -12.03 2.04 8.95
N VAL A 19 -12.64 1.44 7.92
CA VAL A 19 -14.03 0.95 7.99
C VAL A 19 -14.16 -0.11 9.08
N LEU A 20 -13.23 -1.08 9.16
CA LEU A 20 -13.22 -2.10 10.20
C LEU A 20 -13.04 -1.51 11.60
N ILE A 21 -12.23 -0.46 11.75
CA ILE A 21 -12.07 0.24 13.02
C ILE A 21 -13.36 0.93 13.44
N VAL A 22 -14.00 1.67 12.53
CA VAL A 22 -15.27 2.37 12.81
C VAL A 22 -16.37 1.36 13.16
N VAL A 23 -16.55 0.30 12.36
CA VAL A 23 -17.55 -0.75 12.63
C VAL A 23 -17.22 -1.49 13.93
N GLY A 24 -15.95 -1.78 14.19
CA GLY A 24 -15.50 -2.45 15.41
C GLY A 24 -15.79 -1.65 16.67
N PHE A 25 -15.76 -0.32 16.59
CA PHE A 25 -16.13 0.55 17.71
C PHE A 25 -17.60 0.42 18.11
N PHE A 26 -18.50 0.10 17.18
CA PHE A 26 -19.94 -0.05 17.42
C PHE A 26 -20.42 -1.50 17.62
N THR A 27 -19.61 -2.50 17.27
CA THR A 27 -20.02 -3.91 17.27
C THR A 27 -19.34 -4.72 18.37
N MET A 28 -18.03 -4.93 18.28
CA MET A 28 -17.23 -5.64 19.28
C MET A 28 -15.78 -5.15 19.25
N PHE A 29 -15.19 -4.96 20.44
CA PHE A 29 -13.76 -4.63 20.59
C PHE A 29 -12.82 -5.63 19.89
N VAL A 30 -13.26 -6.87 19.68
CA VAL A 30 -12.50 -7.91 18.96
C VAL A 30 -12.20 -7.50 17.52
N THR A 31 -13.10 -6.78 16.84
CA THR A 31 -12.90 -6.35 15.45
C THR A 31 -11.77 -5.31 15.34
N LEU A 32 -11.51 -4.54 16.42
CA LEU A 32 -10.39 -3.59 16.47
C LEU A 32 -9.02 -4.28 16.45
N PHE A 33 -8.91 -5.49 17.02
CA PHE A 33 -7.69 -6.29 16.95
C PHE A 33 -7.32 -6.69 15.52
N TYR A 34 -8.28 -6.74 14.61
CA TYR A 34 -8.04 -7.01 13.19
C TYR A 34 -7.92 -5.71 12.37
N GLY A 35 -8.71 -4.69 12.69
CA GLY A 35 -8.68 -3.40 12.01
C GLY A 35 -7.36 -2.66 12.16
N ILE A 36 -6.77 -2.65 13.37
CA ILE A 36 -5.50 -1.94 13.63
C ILE A 36 -4.33 -2.54 12.85
N PRO A 37 -4.06 -3.87 12.87
CA PRO A 37 -3.02 -4.47 12.03
C PRO A 37 -3.23 -4.27 10.53
N ILE A 38 -4.47 -4.37 10.04
CA ILE A 38 -4.79 -4.13 8.62
C ILE A 38 -4.46 -2.69 8.23
N LEU A 39 -4.80 -1.71 9.09
CA LEU A 39 -4.46 -0.31 8.88
C LEU A 39 -2.94 -0.11 8.83
N ILE A 40 -2.20 -0.70 9.77
CA ILE A 40 -0.73 -0.62 9.82
C ILE A 40 -0.11 -1.20 8.55
N LEU A 41 -0.57 -2.37 8.11
CA LEU A 41 -0.10 -3.00 6.86
C LEU A 41 -0.44 -2.16 5.63
N GLY A 42 -1.65 -1.58 5.57
CA GLY A 42 -2.05 -0.69 4.48
C GLY A 42 -1.17 0.55 4.40
N ILE A 43 -0.86 1.17 5.53
CA ILE A 43 0.06 2.31 5.62
C ILE A 43 1.47 1.89 5.19
N PHE A 44 1.97 0.76 5.66
CA PHE A 44 3.29 0.26 5.30
C PHE A 44 3.42 0.01 3.80
N ILE A 45 2.42 -0.63 3.18
CA ILE A 45 2.38 -0.85 1.73
C ILE A 45 2.31 0.47 0.96
N TYR A 46 1.50 1.42 1.42
CA TYR A 46 1.39 2.73 0.78
C TYR A 46 2.70 3.53 0.85
N LEU A 47 3.39 3.49 1.99
CA LEU A 47 4.63 4.21 2.24
C LEU A 47 5.88 3.52 1.68
N ASN A 48 5.79 2.27 1.23
CA ASN A 48 6.91 1.51 0.67
C ASN A 48 7.31 2.02 -0.74
N LYS A 49 7.73 3.29 -0.81
CA LYS A 49 8.14 4.05 -2.00
C LYS A 49 9.52 3.67 -2.53
N ASP A 50 10.27 2.86 -1.78
CA ASP A 50 11.62 2.49 -2.19
C ASP A 50 11.64 1.47 -3.32
N GLU A 51 10.59 0.62 -3.46
CA GLU A 51 10.41 -0.22 -4.66
C GLU A 51 10.27 0.63 -5.94
N ASP A 52 9.52 1.74 -5.88
CA ASP A 52 9.31 2.59 -7.06
C ASP A 52 10.59 3.24 -7.57
N LYS A 53 11.52 3.56 -6.66
CA LYS A 53 12.81 4.16 -7.00
C LYS A 53 13.74 3.18 -7.69
N ILE A 54 13.57 1.88 -7.45
CA ILE A 54 14.33 0.82 -8.12
C ILE A 54 13.74 0.59 -9.51
N GLU A 55 12.42 0.52 -9.63
CA GLU A 55 11.71 0.34 -10.90
C GLU A 55 12.00 1.50 -11.87
N GLU A 56 11.97 2.74 -11.38
CA GLU A 56 12.30 3.92 -12.20
C GLU A 56 13.76 3.96 -12.66
N ARG A 57 14.71 3.49 -11.84
CA ARG A 57 16.11 3.38 -12.24
C ARG A 57 16.29 2.32 -13.34
N LYS A 58 15.61 1.18 -13.22
CA LYS A 58 15.66 0.09 -14.21
C LYS A 58 15.07 0.53 -15.55
N ASP A 59 13.95 1.27 -15.54
CA ASP A 59 13.34 1.83 -16.74
C ASP A 59 14.22 2.87 -17.44
N LYS A 60 14.87 3.76 -16.67
CA LYS A 60 15.83 4.73 -17.22
C LYS A 60 17.05 4.05 -17.85
N LEU A 61 17.56 2.99 -17.23
CA LEU A 61 18.69 2.22 -17.76
C LEU A 61 18.34 1.51 -19.07
N ASN A 62 17.16 0.88 -19.14
CA ASN A 62 16.67 0.25 -20.38
C ASN A 62 16.43 1.26 -21.51
N LYS A 63 15.93 2.47 -21.19
CA LYS A 63 15.75 3.53 -22.19
C LYS A 63 17.06 4.14 -22.67
N SER A 64 18.11 4.21 -21.83
CA SER A 64 19.40 4.77 -22.27
C SER A 64 20.29 3.75 -23.00
N GLY A 65 20.17 2.45 -22.68
CA GLY A 65 20.87 1.36 -23.38
C GLY A 65 20.25 0.94 -24.72
N GLY A 66 19.04 1.41 -25.02
CA GLY A 66 18.27 1.07 -26.23
C GLY A 66 18.48 2.00 -27.45
N LYS A 67 19.45 2.92 -27.42
CA LYS A 67 19.88 3.62 -28.65
C LYS A 67 20.77 2.68 -29.48
N LYS A 68 20.14 1.81 -30.26
CA LYS A 68 20.70 1.28 -31.51
C LYS A 68 19.86 1.81 -32.65
#